data_AF-A0A1N7QZL2-F1
#
_entry.id   AF-A0A1N7QZL2-F1
#
_cell.length_a   1.000
_cell.length_b   1.000
_cell.length_c   1.000
_cell.angle_alpha   90.00
_cell.angle_beta   90.00
_cell.angle_gamma   90.00
#
_symmetry.space_group_name_H-M   'P 1'
#
loop_
_entity.id
_entity.type
_entity.pdbx_description
1 polymer ?
#
loop_
_entity_poly.entity_id
_entity_poly.type
_entity_poly.pdbx_seq_one_letter_code
_entity_poly.pdbx_strand_id
1 'polypeptide(L)'
;MELVLEESYAMDDSCQLQYWARGHWSWGEFVTAVQDRIAREERDIPNWVVVQAPVKQLYQRAVPCRDSIVGDTRYVHSDKPGRGATAVTVMDFWFPMHAYLPPKPQPYRFPKEGT
;
A
#
# COMPACT_ATOMS: atom_id res chain seq x y z
N MET A 1 -17.81 -7.23 -7.04
CA MET A 1 -17.13 -6.38 -6.04
C MET A 1 -16.08 -5.59 -6.82
N GLU A 2 -15.79 -4.36 -6.44
CA GLU A 2 -14.71 -3.56 -7.08
C GLU A 2 -13.45 -3.66 -6.22
N LEU A 3 -12.27 -3.75 -6.85
CA LEU A 3 -11.01 -3.81 -6.14
C LEU A 3 -10.65 -2.41 -5.64
N VAL A 4 -10.65 -2.25 -4.32
CA VAL A 4 -10.22 -1.01 -3.65
C VAL A 4 -8.97 -1.31 -2.84
N LEU A 5 -7.87 -0.62 -3.16
CA LEU A 5 -6.63 -0.71 -2.40
C LEU A 5 -6.70 0.15 -1.14
N GLU A 6 -6.31 -0.46 -0.03
CA GLU A 6 -6.08 0.16 1.26
C GLU A 6 -4.56 0.07 1.59
N GLU A 7 -4.10 0.92 2.52
CA GLU A 7 -2.71 1.00 2.94
C GLU A 7 -2.60 0.63 4.43
N SER A 8 -1.60 -0.15 4.76
CA SER A 8 -1.16 -0.39 6.14
C SER A 8 0.22 0.23 6.34
N TYR A 9 0.41 0.89 7.46
CA TYR A 9 1.71 1.46 7.83
C TYR A 9 2.45 0.48 8.73
N ALA A 10 3.77 0.37 8.53
CA ALA A 10 4.60 -0.34 9.47
C ALA A 10 4.53 0.40 10.81
N MET A 11 4.24 -0.33 11.88
CA MET A 11 4.14 0.24 13.23
C MET A 11 5.52 0.35 13.92
N ASP A 12 6.58 0.32 13.11
CA ASP A 12 7.96 0.55 13.49
C ASP A 12 8.47 1.83 12.79
N ASP A 13 9.64 2.32 13.20
CA ASP A 13 10.25 3.54 12.65
C ASP A 13 10.83 3.33 11.22
N SER A 14 10.45 2.27 10.50
CA SER A 14 11.00 1.96 9.17
C SER A 14 10.45 2.82 8.04
N CYS A 15 9.40 3.61 8.28
CA CYS A 15 8.71 4.42 7.27
C CYS A 15 8.28 3.58 6.04
N GLN A 16 7.67 2.43 6.29
CA GLN A 16 7.19 1.52 5.24
C GLN A 16 5.67 1.45 5.19
N LEU A 17 5.14 1.12 4.00
CA LEU A 17 3.73 0.84 3.77
C LEU A 17 3.51 -0.48 3.03
N GLN A 18 2.34 -1.08 3.23
CA GLN A 18 1.90 -2.29 2.56
C GLN A 18 0.52 -2.09 1.95
N TYR A 19 0.36 -2.46 0.67
CA TYR A 19 -0.92 -2.43 -0.01
C TYR A 19 -1.72 -3.71 0.24
N TRP A 20 -3.03 -3.57 0.41
CA TRP A 20 -3.96 -4.67 0.58
C TRP A 20 -5.36 -4.32 0.06
N ALA A 21 -6.21 -5.32 -0.15
CA ALA A 21 -7.60 -5.14 -0.55
C ALA A 21 -8.51 -6.17 0.15
N ARG A 22 -9.77 -5.80 0.37
CA ARG A 22 -10.80 -6.74 0.85
C ARG A 22 -11.19 -7.71 -0.26
N GLY A 23 -11.36 -8.97 0.09
CA GLY A 23 -11.65 -10.07 -0.84
C GLY A 23 -10.40 -10.81 -1.29
N HIS A 24 -10.60 -11.99 -1.88
CA HIS A 24 -9.56 -12.76 -2.56
C HIS A 24 -9.59 -12.40 -4.04
N TRP A 25 -8.54 -11.69 -4.47
CA TRP A 25 -8.36 -11.24 -5.84
C TRP A 25 -7.33 -12.10 -6.55
N SER A 26 -7.43 -12.19 -7.87
CA SER A 26 -6.37 -12.81 -8.64
C SER A 26 -5.09 -11.97 -8.53
N TRP A 27 -3.94 -12.64 -8.65
CA TRP A 27 -2.64 -11.98 -8.63
C TRP A 27 -2.57 -10.84 -9.67
N GLY A 28 -3.07 -11.08 -10.88
CA GLY A 28 -3.04 -10.10 -11.97
C GLY A 28 -3.88 -8.86 -11.71
N GLU A 29 -5.12 -9.01 -11.22
CA GLU A 29 -5.99 -7.88 -10.89
C GLU A 29 -5.38 -7.03 -9.77
N PHE A 30 -4.87 -7.68 -8.72
CA PHE A 30 -4.30 -7.00 -7.57
C PHE A 30 -3.00 -6.26 -7.91
N VAL A 31 -2.08 -6.91 -8.64
CA VAL A 31 -0.81 -6.28 -9.06
C VAL A 31 -1.07 -5.10 -10.00
N THR A 32 -2.02 -5.23 -10.93
CA THR A 32 -2.41 -4.13 -11.83
C THR A 32 -2.89 -2.91 -11.03
N ALA A 33 -3.77 -3.13 -10.05
CA ALA A 33 -4.25 -2.05 -9.20
C ALA A 33 -3.11 -1.37 -8.40
N VAL A 34 -2.13 -2.14 -7.93
CA VAL A 34 -0.97 -1.59 -7.20
C VAL A 34 -0.07 -0.78 -8.13
N GLN A 35 0.17 -1.26 -9.36
CA GLN A 35 0.90 -0.51 -10.39
C GLN A 35 0.21 0.83 -10.70
N ASP A 36 -1.11 0.82 -10.89
CA ASP A 36 -1.91 2.02 -11.16
C ASP A 36 -1.84 3.02 -9.99
N ARG A 37 -1.88 2.51 -8.75
CA ARG A 37 -1.73 3.33 -7.54
C ARG A 37 -0.34 3.98 -7.46
N ILE A 38 0.72 3.22 -7.66
CA ILE A 38 2.12 3.69 -7.65
C ILE A 38 2.33 4.75 -8.74
N ALA A 39 1.82 4.52 -9.94
CA ALA A 39 1.91 5.46 -11.05
C ALA A 39 1.17 6.77 -10.75
N ARG A 40 -0.06 6.68 -10.20
CA ARG A 40 -0.87 7.85 -9.83
C ARG A 40 -0.22 8.68 -8.72
N GLU A 41 0.46 8.04 -7.78
CA GLU A 41 1.17 8.70 -6.68
C GLU A 41 2.58 9.18 -7.07
N GLU A 42 2.98 9.03 -8.33
CA GLU A 42 4.30 9.39 -8.84
C GLU A 42 5.44 8.80 -7.98
N ARG A 43 5.28 7.56 -7.52
CA ARG A 43 6.29 6.87 -6.71
C ARG A 43 7.43 6.34 -7.57
N ASP A 44 8.65 6.48 -7.08
CA ASP A 44 9.87 5.93 -7.69
C ASP A 44 10.09 4.48 -7.24
N ILE A 45 9.12 3.63 -7.57
CA ILE A 45 9.18 2.18 -7.32
C ILE A 45 9.30 1.48 -8.68
N PRO A 46 10.41 0.79 -8.97
CA PRO A 46 10.58 0.12 -10.24
C PRO A 46 9.48 -0.93 -10.49
N ASN A 47 8.90 -0.92 -11.68
CA ASN A 47 7.77 -1.80 -12.00
C ASN A 47 8.07 -3.29 -11.78
N TRP A 48 9.30 -3.73 -12.06
CA TRP A 48 9.71 -5.12 -11.87
C TRP A 48 9.66 -5.55 -10.39
N VAL A 49 9.86 -4.63 -9.44
CA VAL A 49 9.72 -4.89 -8.00
C VAL A 49 8.27 -5.24 -7.68
N VAL A 50 7.32 -4.50 -8.25
CA VAL A 50 5.88 -4.70 -8.04
C VAL A 50 5.42 -6.03 -8.63
N VAL A 51 5.88 -6.36 -9.84
CA VAL A 51 5.51 -7.59 -10.56
C VAL A 51 6.13 -8.85 -9.95
N GLN A 52 7.25 -8.73 -9.24
CA GLN A 52 7.86 -9.89 -8.58
C GLN A 52 7.40 -10.05 -7.12
N ALA A 53 6.71 -9.04 -6.57
CA ALA A 53 6.26 -9.08 -5.19
C ALA A 53 5.22 -10.21 -5.01
N PRO A 54 5.39 -11.09 -4.01
CA PRO A 54 4.43 -12.14 -3.73
C PRO A 54 3.11 -11.54 -3.25
N VAL A 55 1.99 -12.18 -3.59
CA VAL A 55 0.66 -11.84 -3.08
C VAL A 55 0.19 -12.94 -2.15
N LYS A 56 -0.31 -12.55 -0.98
CA LYS A 56 -0.89 -13.45 0.02
C LYS A 56 -2.40 -13.29 0.08
N GLN A 57 -3.12 -14.40 0.10
CA GLN A 57 -4.56 -14.44 0.37
C GLN A 57 -4.76 -14.88 1.82
N LEU A 58 -5.21 -13.97 2.66
CA LEU A 58 -5.30 -14.13 4.11
C LEU A 58 -6.71 -13.79 4.60
N TYR A 59 -6.88 -13.85 5.92
CA TYR A 59 -8.05 -13.29 6.59
C TYR A 59 -7.60 -12.22 7.59
N GLN A 60 -8.26 -11.07 7.57
CA GLN A 60 -8.03 -9.98 8.51
C GLN A 60 -9.16 -9.93 9.54
N ARG A 61 -8.81 -9.75 10.81
CA ARG A 61 -9.80 -9.52 11.88
C ARG A 61 -9.33 -8.47 12.86
N ALA A 62 -10.28 -7.78 13.48
CA ALA A 62 -10.05 -6.92 14.62
C ALA A 62 -9.90 -7.78 15.90
N VAL A 63 -8.84 -7.53 16.68
CA VAL A 63 -8.59 -8.19 17.98
C VAL A 63 -8.22 -7.16 19.04
N PRO A 64 -8.52 -7.42 20.33
CA PRO A 64 -8.08 -6.53 21.41
C PRO A 64 -6.57 -6.36 21.45
N CYS A 65 -6.10 -5.13 21.63
CA CYS A 65 -4.68 -4.78 21.77
C CYS A 65 -4.41 -4.41 23.24
N ARG A 66 -3.99 -5.38 24.05
CA ARG A 66 -3.85 -5.20 25.51
C ARG A 66 -2.62 -4.38 25.93
N ASP A 67 -1.65 -4.22 25.03
CA ASP A 67 -0.36 -3.61 25.32
C ASP A 67 -0.21 -2.19 24.75
N SER A 68 -1.32 -1.55 24.35
CA SER A 68 -1.32 -0.21 23.74
C SER A 68 -2.01 0.81 24.65
N ILE A 69 -1.37 1.96 24.81
CA ILE A 69 -1.95 3.13 25.51
C ILE A 69 -2.79 4.02 24.57
N VAL A 70 -2.76 3.75 23.26
CA VAL A 70 -3.35 4.61 22.22
C VAL A 70 -4.58 3.96 21.58
N GLY A 71 -4.76 2.64 21.71
CA GLY A 71 -5.91 1.98 21.09
C GLY A 71 -6.19 0.57 21.60
N ASP A 72 -7.48 0.28 21.77
CA ASP A 72 -7.97 -0.98 22.36
C ASP A 72 -8.02 -2.14 21.36
N THR A 73 -7.91 -1.86 20.07
CA THR A 73 -8.11 -2.84 18.99
C THR A 73 -7.03 -2.72 17.93
N ARG A 74 -6.55 -3.86 17.41
CA ARG A 74 -5.64 -3.95 16.25
C ARG A 74 -6.18 -4.90 15.21
N TYR A 75 -5.84 -4.66 13.95
CA TYR A 75 -6.10 -5.62 12.87
C TYR A 75 -4.94 -6.61 12.77
N VAL A 76 -5.26 -7.89 12.62
CA VAL A 76 -4.27 -8.95 12.44
C VAL A 76 -4.62 -9.82 11.24
N HIS A 77 -3.60 -10.19 10.47
CA HIS A 77 -3.71 -11.19 9.41
C HIS A 77 -3.55 -12.61 9.99
N SER A 78 -4.32 -13.54 9.45
CA SER A 78 -4.37 -14.94 9.87
C SER A 78 -4.66 -15.83 8.67
N ASP A 79 -3.96 -16.95 8.56
CA ASP A 79 -4.21 -17.98 7.53
C ASP A 79 -5.50 -18.77 7.80
N LYS A 80 -6.07 -18.64 9.00
CA LYS A 80 -7.30 -19.31 9.41
C LYS A 80 -8.45 -18.31 9.52
N PRO A 81 -9.61 -18.59 8.90
CA PRO A 81 -10.80 -17.79 9.09
C PRO A 81 -11.34 -18.01 10.50
N GLY A 82 -11.37 -16.95 11.30
CA GLY A 82 -12.04 -16.92 12.61
C GLY A 82 -13.37 -16.17 12.54
N ARG A 83 -14.14 -16.17 13.63
CA ARG A 83 -15.36 -15.34 13.73
C ARG A 83 -15.00 -13.86 13.53
N GLY A 84 -15.73 -13.18 12.63
CA GLY A 84 -15.49 -11.77 12.30
C GLY A 84 -14.25 -11.52 11.43
N ALA A 85 -13.63 -12.56 10.87
CA ALA A 85 -12.54 -12.40 9.93
C ALA A 85 -13.07 -12.18 8.51
N THR A 86 -12.46 -11.24 7.79
CA THR A 86 -12.78 -10.91 6.39
C THR A 86 -11.63 -11.36 5.50
N ALA A 87 -11.95 -12.00 4.38
CA ALA A 87 -10.94 -12.35 3.37
C ALA A 87 -10.23 -11.08 2.86
N VAL A 88 -8.91 -11.14 2.73
CA VAL A 88 -8.09 -10.04 2.19
C VAL A 88 -7.01 -10.58 1.26
N THR A 89 -6.63 -9.75 0.30
CA THR A 89 -5.46 -9.95 -0.57
C THR A 89 -4.43 -8.91 -0.19
N VAL A 90 -3.20 -9.33 0.10
CA VAL A 90 -2.14 -8.49 0.65
C VAL A 90 -0.89 -8.63 -0.21
N MET A 91 -0.23 -7.51 -0.50
CA MET A 91 1.11 -7.54 -1.07
C MET A 91 2.11 -7.94 0.02
N ASP A 92 2.85 -9.03 -0.17
CA ASP A 92 3.83 -9.53 0.82
C ASP A 92 5.15 -8.75 0.83
N PHE A 93 5.12 -7.53 0.29
CA PHE A 93 6.26 -6.64 0.20
C PHE A 93 5.91 -5.30 0.81
N TRP A 94 6.86 -4.73 1.56
CA TRP A 94 6.76 -3.42 2.16
C TRP A 94 7.45 -2.40 1.27
N PHE A 95 6.74 -1.35 0.89
CA PHE A 95 7.26 -0.28 0.04
C PHE A 95 7.74 0.90 0.89
N PRO A 96 8.80 1.61 0.46
CA PRO A 96 9.19 2.85 1.12
C PRO A 96 8.08 3.90 1.03
N MET A 97 7.76 4.53 2.16
CA MET A 97 6.71 5.54 2.22
C MET A 97 7.03 6.79 1.39
N HIS A 98 8.30 7.18 1.30
CA HIS A 98 8.75 8.44 0.69
C HIS A 98 9.56 8.27 -0.61
N ALA A 99 9.46 7.13 -1.29
CA ALA A 99 10.08 6.94 -2.60
C ALA A 99 9.24 7.63 -3.69
N TYR A 100 9.42 8.95 -3.85
CA TYR A 100 8.76 9.74 -4.89
C TYR A 100 9.71 10.10 -6.01
N LEU A 101 9.18 10.20 -7.24
CA LEU A 101 9.92 10.72 -8.38
C LEU A 101 10.39 12.15 -8.09
N PRO A 102 11.57 12.55 -8.58
CA PRO A 102 12.02 13.92 -8.45
C PRO A 102 11.02 14.87 -9.11
N PRO A 103 10.79 16.06 -8.53
CA PRO A 103 9.91 17.05 -9.13
C PRO A 103 10.40 17.40 -10.53
N LYS A 104 9.48 17.46 -11.50
CA LYS A 104 9.81 17.85 -12.87
C LYS A 104 10.46 19.24 -12.85
N PRO A 105 11.59 19.43 -13.55
CA PRO A 105 12.23 20.75 -13.62
C PRO A 105 11.23 21.76 -14.17
N GLN A 106 10.97 22.82 -13.41
CA GLN A 106 10.14 23.91 -13.91
C GLN A 106 10.91 24.63 -15.03
N PRO A 107 10.28 24.92 -16.19
CA PRO A 107 10.91 25.75 -17.19
C PRO A 107 11.15 27.13 -16.58
N TYR A 108 12.42 27.54 -16.52
CA TYR A 108 12.83 28.86 -16.04
C TYR A 108 12.15 29.91 -16.93
N ARG A 109 11.14 30.62 -16.40
CA ARG A 109 10.56 31.78 -17.08
C ARG A 109 11.51 32.96 -16.86
N PHE A 110 12.31 33.26 -17.86
CA PHE A 110 12.96 34.57 -17.93
C PHE A 110 11.88 35.66 -17.91
N PRO A 111 11.99 36.68 -17.05
CA PRO A 111 11.17 37.86 -17.18
C PRO A 111 11.42 38.44 -18.58
N LYS A 112 10.36 38.67 -19.36
CA LYS A 112 10.48 39.50 -20.56
C LYS A 112 10.84 40.90 -20.09
N GLU A 113 12.08 41.33 -20.32
CA GLU A 113 12.43 42.74 -20.21
C GLU A 113 11.52 43.52 -21.17
N GLY A 114 10.74 44.43 -20.60
CA GLY A 114 9.84 45.30 -21.35
C GLY A 114 10.65 46.18 -22.28
N THR A 115 10.23 46.26 -23.54
CA THR A 115 10.67 47.27 -24.50
C THR A 115 9.52 48.23 -24.75
#